data_AF-A0A3P7FH70-F1
#
_entry.id   AF-A0A3P7FH70-F1
#
_cell.length_a   1.000
_cell.length_b   1.000
_cell.length_c   1.000
_cell.angle_alpha   90.00
_cell.angle_beta   90.00
_cell.angle_gamma   90.00
#
_symmetry.space_group_name_H-M   'P 1'
#
loop_
_entity.id
_entity.type
_entity.pdbx_description
1 polymer ?
#
loop_
_entity_poly.entity_id
_entity_poly.type
_entity_poly.pdbx_seq_one_letter_code
_entity_poly.pdbx_strand_id
1 'polypeptide(L)'
;MNYCHVSQAMVEYMPVIIFLAIFVAVPLQFLLSPSSSSDVRYHLHKLRNSLSRFSRSFLYREEEVDEVTDISEDEKETKYFGGSLEPRDPRPPYVKYRVGDVVRHKIHGYRGVIIGWDEKAVAPQSWLDKTHKGRKDWSEMPNYSVIIDTRDRLIPQLAYVVEENIELGEGRIFHPLIKNYFEAFDGKHYTSRPWHKKVYPND
;
A
#
# COMPACT_ATOMS: atom_id res chain seq x y z
N MET A 1 34.34 -12.55 -50.13
CA MET A 1 33.00 -12.11 -50.60
C MET A 1 31.86 -12.42 -49.63
N ASN A 2 32.09 -12.79 -48.37
CA ASN A 2 31.00 -13.22 -47.46
C ASN A 2 30.39 -12.12 -46.57
N TYR A 3 30.94 -10.90 -46.56
CA TYR A 3 30.43 -9.82 -45.70
C TYR A 3 29.16 -9.13 -46.24
N CYS A 4 28.90 -9.19 -47.55
CA CYS A 4 27.77 -8.48 -48.15
C CYS A 4 26.41 -9.12 -47.80
N HIS A 5 26.34 -10.46 -47.81
CA HIS A 5 25.09 -11.19 -47.56
C HIS A 5 24.60 -11.07 -46.11
N VAL A 6 25.52 -11.04 -45.14
CA VAL A 6 25.15 -10.88 -43.72
C VAL A 6 24.51 -9.52 -43.48
N SER A 7 25.04 -8.45 -44.09
CA SER A 7 24.50 -7.10 -43.95
C SER A 7 23.06 -7.01 -44.48
N GLN A 8 22.81 -7.59 -45.65
CA GLN A 8 21.49 -7.52 -46.28
C GLN A 8 20.43 -8.30 -45.50
N ALA A 9 20.78 -9.50 -45.01
CA ALA A 9 19.88 -10.27 -44.15
C ALA A 9 19.56 -9.53 -42.84
N MET A 10 20.56 -8.91 -42.19
CA MET A 10 20.32 -8.13 -40.97
C MET A 10 19.34 -6.98 -41.23
N VAL A 11 19.48 -6.26 -42.34
CA VAL A 11 18.57 -5.15 -42.72
C VAL A 11 17.14 -5.65 -42.94
N GLU A 12 16.95 -6.83 -43.54
CA GLU A 12 15.63 -7.43 -43.76
C GLU A 12 14.92 -7.83 -42.45
N TYR A 13 15.65 -8.30 -41.43
CA TYR A 13 15.05 -8.69 -40.15
C TYR A 13 14.88 -7.54 -39.15
N MET A 14 15.61 -6.43 -39.30
CA MET A 14 15.51 -5.26 -38.42
C MET A 14 14.06 -4.79 -38.16
N PRO A 15 13.18 -4.61 -39.16
CA PRO A 15 11.81 -4.16 -38.91
C PRO A 15 11.00 -5.16 -38.07
N VAL A 16 11.18 -6.48 -38.27
CA VAL A 16 10.49 -7.51 -37.50
C VAL A 16 11.00 -7.55 -36.05
N ILE A 17 12.31 -7.42 -35.85
CA ILE A 17 12.91 -7.37 -34.51
C ILE A 17 12.44 -6.11 -33.77
N ILE A 18 12.39 -4.95 -34.44
CA ILE A 18 11.88 -3.71 -33.86
C ILE A 18 10.40 -3.88 -33.49
N PHE A 19 9.59 -4.49 -34.36
CA PHE A 19 8.18 -4.76 -34.08
C PHE A 19 8.00 -5.65 -32.85
N LEU A 20 8.73 -6.77 -32.75
CA LEU A 20 8.69 -7.66 -31.59
C LEU A 20 9.19 -6.97 -30.32
N ALA A 21 10.26 -6.17 -30.42
CA ALA A 21 10.77 -5.39 -29.30
C ALA A 21 9.73 -4.38 -28.80
N ILE A 22 9.02 -3.68 -29.69
CA ILE A 22 7.93 -2.76 -29.34
C ILE A 22 6.75 -3.54 -28.73
N PHE A 23 6.39 -4.68 -29.31
CA PHE A 23 5.27 -5.51 -28.85
C PHE A 23 5.49 -6.05 -27.43
N VAL A 24 6.74 -6.30 -27.03
CA VAL A 24 7.08 -6.67 -25.65
C VAL A 24 7.28 -5.43 -24.77
N ALA A 25 7.96 -4.39 -25.26
CA ALA A 25 8.31 -3.21 -24.47
C ALA A 25 7.10 -2.36 -24.09
N VAL A 26 6.11 -2.18 -24.98
CA VAL A 26 4.94 -1.34 -24.71
C VAL A 26 4.07 -1.91 -23.59
N PRO A 27 3.64 -3.19 -23.62
CA PRO A 27 2.94 -3.80 -22.48
C PRO A 27 3.79 -3.80 -21.20
N LEU A 28 5.10 -4.05 -21.32
CA LEU A 28 6.01 -4.02 -20.18
C LEU A 28 6.10 -2.62 -19.55
N GLN A 29 6.13 -1.56 -20.35
CA GLN A 29 6.07 -0.18 -19.87
C GLN A 29 4.76 0.12 -19.15
N PHE A 30 3.61 -0.33 -19.68
CA PHE A 30 2.32 -0.19 -18.99
C PHE A 30 2.33 -0.91 -17.64
N LEU A 31 2.88 -2.13 -17.59
CA LEU A 31 3.04 -2.89 -16.36
C LEU A 31 3.96 -2.20 -15.36
N LEU A 32 4.98 -1.46 -15.82
CA LEU A 32 5.91 -0.70 -14.99
C LEU A 32 5.38 0.68 -14.58
N SER A 33 4.47 1.28 -15.36
CA SER A 33 3.89 2.61 -15.10
C SER A 33 3.00 2.59 -13.84
N PRO A 34 3.24 3.45 -12.82
CA PRO A 34 2.53 3.35 -11.54
C PRO A 34 1.03 3.66 -11.62
N SER A 35 0.63 4.69 -12.38
CA SER A 35 -0.71 5.26 -12.29
C SER A 35 -1.79 4.31 -12.82
N SER A 36 -1.62 3.80 -14.05
CA SER A 36 -2.62 2.95 -14.70
C SER A 36 -2.54 1.48 -14.27
N SER A 37 -1.39 1.03 -13.78
CA SER A 37 -1.20 -0.37 -13.38
C SER A 37 -1.57 -0.64 -11.92
N SER A 38 -1.75 0.39 -11.08
CA SER A 38 -2.01 0.20 -9.65
C SER A 38 -3.22 -0.70 -9.37
N ASP A 39 -4.35 -0.49 -10.06
CA ASP A 39 -5.54 -1.35 -9.97
C ASP A 39 -5.24 -2.80 -10.44
N VAL A 40 -4.55 -2.96 -11.57
CA VAL A 40 -4.19 -4.29 -12.13
C VAL A 40 -3.26 -5.04 -11.20
N ARG A 41 -2.23 -4.38 -10.67
CA ARG A 41 -1.28 -4.95 -9.70
C ARG A 41 -1.97 -5.31 -8.39
N TYR A 42 -2.91 -4.51 -7.91
CA TYR A 42 -3.71 -4.83 -6.72
C TYR A 42 -4.48 -6.14 -6.91
N HIS A 43 -5.21 -6.27 -8.02
CA HIS A 43 -5.98 -7.48 -8.30
C HIS A 43 -5.08 -8.69 -8.57
N LEU A 44 -3.97 -8.52 -9.30
CA LEU A 44 -2.99 -9.59 -9.51
C LEU A 44 -2.35 -10.04 -8.20
N HIS A 45 -2.07 -9.12 -7.28
CA HIS A 45 -1.54 -9.44 -5.96
C HIS A 45 -2.58 -10.18 -5.11
N LYS A 46 -3.83 -9.72 -5.10
CA LYS A 46 -4.93 -10.41 -4.40
C LYS A 46 -5.07 -11.85 -4.91
N LEU A 47 -4.97 -12.06 -6.23
CA LEU A 47 -4.93 -13.40 -6.83
C LEU A 47 -3.69 -14.19 -6.41
N ARG A 48 -2.49 -13.59 -6.48
CA ARG A 48 -1.23 -14.23 -6.07
C ARG A 48 -1.24 -14.62 -4.60
N ASN A 49 -1.73 -13.78 -3.69
CA ASN A 49 -1.81 -14.09 -2.26
C ASN A 49 -2.89 -15.15 -1.99
N SER A 50 -3.99 -15.13 -2.74
CA SER A 50 -4.95 -16.24 -2.70
C SER A 50 -4.30 -17.57 -3.11
N LEU A 51 -3.42 -17.55 -4.11
CA LEU A 51 -2.60 -18.70 -4.53
C LEU A 51 -1.42 -18.99 -3.58
N SER A 52 -0.82 -18.01 -2.93
CA SER A 52 0.30 -18.22 -2.00
C SER A 52 -0.16 -18.90 -0.72
N ARG A 53 -1.39 -18.63 -0.28
CA ARG A 53 -2.05 -19.42 0.77
C ARG A 53 -2.12 -20.91 0.40
N PHE A 54 -2.19 -21.23 -0.89
CA PHE A 54 -2.12 -22.61 -1.38
C PHE A 54 -0.67 -23.14 -1.46
N SER A 55 0.31 -22.32 -1.86
CA SER A 55 1.71 -22.77 -2.06
C SER A 55 2.69 -22.49 -0.91
N ARG A 56 2.21 -21.96 0.23
CA ARG A 56 3.02 -21.55 1.39
C ARG A 56 3.89 -22.66 2.00
N SER A 57 3.70 -23.92 1.59
CA SER A 57 4.61 -25.01 1.96
C SER A 57 5.97 -24.98 1.23
N PHE A 58 6.18 -24.21 0.15
CA PHE A 58 7.33 -24.48 -0.73
C PHE A 58 8.41 -23.38 -0.89
N LEU A 59 8.20 -22.10 -0.55
CA LEU A 59 9.27 -21.09 -0.72
C LEU A 59 9.39 -20.17 0.51
N TYR A 60 10.40 -20.41 1.33
CA TYR A 60 10.88 -19.46 2.34
C TYR A 60 11.58 -18.30 1.63
N ARG A 61 10.95 -17.13 1.60
CA ARG A 61 11.67 -15.87 1.40
C ARG A 61 11.65 -15.13 2.73
N GLU A 62 12.84 -14.75 3.22
CA GLU A 62 12.98 -13.82 4.33
C GLU A 62 12.22 -12.55 3.97
N GLU A 63 11.08 -12.36 4.63
CA GLU A 63 10.29 -11.15 4.54
C GLU A 63 10.89 -10.20 5.58
N GLU A 64 11.47 -9.09 5.13
CA GLU A 64 11.73 -7.95 6.01
C GLU A 64 10.43 -7.69 6.75
N VAL A 65 10.47 -7.60 8.09
CA VAL A 65 9.27 -7.33 8.91
C VAL A 65 8.85 -5.90 8.62
N ASP A 66 8.14 -5.74 7.51
CA ASP A 66 7.47 -4.53 7.09
C ASP A 66 6.19 -4.45 7.94
N GLU A 67 5.80 -3.27 8.40
CA GLU A 67 4.57 -3.05 9.19
C GLU A 67 3.29 -3.23 8.34
N VAL A 68 3.42 -3.95 7.23
CA VAL A 68 2.40 -4.18 6.21
C VAL A 68 1.43 -5.25 6.71
N THR A 69 0.15 -4.92 6.62
CA THR A 69 -0.96 -5.81 7.00
C THR A 69 -1.58 -6.41 5.75
N ASP A 70 -1.70 -7.74 5.70
CA ASP A 70 -2.46 -8.44 4.66
C ASP A 70 -3.96 -8.30 4.99
N ILE A 71 -4.76 -7.74 4.07
CA ILE A 71 -6.20 -7.59 4.29
C ILE A 71 -6.86 -8.96 4.08
N SER A 72 -7.16 -9.65 5.17
CA SER A 72 -8.16 -10.72 5.15
C SER A 72 -9.55 -10.08 5.12
N GLU A 73 -10.45 -10.63 4.31
CA GLU A 73 -11.87 -10.22 4.29
C GLU A 73 -12.68 -10.93 5.40
N ASP A 74 -12.01 -11.67 6.29
CA ASP A 74 -12.69 -12.42 7.34
C ASP A 74 -13.31 -11.43 8.33
N GLU A 75 -14.64 -11.39 8.39
CA GLU A 75 -15.42 -10.41 9.19
C GLU A 75 -14.98 -10.33 10.66
N LYS A 76 -14.41 -11.42 11.21
CA LYS A 76 -13.88 -11.49 12.58
C LYS A 76 -12.59 -10.69 12.79
N GLU A 77 -11.84 -10.42 11.72
CA GLU A 77 -10.60 -9.65 11.74
C GLU A 77 -10.82 -8.16 11.48
N THR A 78 -12.07 -7.76 11.19
CA THR A 78 -12.42 -6.36 10.89
C THR A 78 -12.10 -5.38 12.00
N LYS A 79 -12.12 -5.81 13.28
CA LYS A 79 -11.84 -4.90 14.39
C LYS A 79 -10.37 -4.52 14.57
N TYR A 80 -9.46 -5.30 14.00
CA TYR A 80 -8.02 -5.05 14.16
C TYR A 80 -7.55 -3.98 13.17
N PHE A 81 -6.36 -3.45 13.43
CA PHE A 81 -5.65 -2.56 12.52
C PHE A 81 -6.51 -1.35 12.09
N GLY A 82 -7.18 -0.69 13.05
CA GLY A 82 -8.06 0.46 12.80
C GLY A 82 -9.34 0.17 12.00
N GLY A 83 -9.65 -1.10 11.72
CA GLY A 83 -10.76 -1.50 10.85
C GLY A 83 -12.15 -1.50 11.52
N SER A 84 -12.23 -1.33 12.84
CA SER A 84 -13.53 -1.26 13.54
C SER A 84 -14.40 -0.14 12.94
N LEU A 85 -15.72 -0.37 12.83
CA LEU A 85 -16.68 0.60 12.31
C LEU A 85 -17.40 1.41 13.41
N GLU A 86 -17.03 1.22 14.67
CA GLU A 86 -17.58 1.98 15.79
C GLU A 86 -17.21 3.47 15.68
N PRO A 87 -18.10 4.43 15.95
CA PRO A 87 -17.72 5.85 15.91
C PRO A 87 -16.62 6.21 16.93
N ARG A 88 -15.56 6.90 16.50
CA ARG A 88 -14.48 7.44 17.32
C ARG A 88 -14.82 8.88 17.76
N ASP A 89 -15.67 8.99 18.78
CA ASP A 89 -16.14 10.27 19.31
C ASP A 89 -16.21 10.23 20.86
N PRO A 90 -15.54 11.13 21.60
CA PRO A 90 -14.68 12.21 21.11
C PRO A 90 -13.33 11.73 20.58
N ARG A 91 -12.72 12.52 19.69
CA ARG A 91 -11.32 12.29 19.27
C ARG A 91 -10.39 12.65 20.44
N PRO A 92 -9.57 11.72 20.96
CA PRO A 92 -8.70 12.01 22.08
C PRO A 92 -7.68 13.11 21.73
N PRO A 93 -7.38 14.02 22.66
CA PRO A 93 -6.50 15.15 22.38
C PRO A 93 -5.05 14.75 22.11
N TYR A 94 -4.62 13.56 22.57
CA TYR A 94 -3.27 13.03 22.37
C TYR A 94 -3.06 12.31 21.04
N VAL A 95 -4.13 11.97 20.30
CA VAL A 95 -4.00 11.43 18.93
C VAL A 95 -3.53 12.58 18.05
N LYS A 96 -2.32 12.48 17.50
CA LYS A 96 -1.66 13.61 16.84
C LYS A 96 -2.10 13.82 15.39
N TYR A 97 -2.21 12.74 14.62
CA TYR A 97 -2.51 12.78 13.19
C TYR A 97 -3.99 12.47 12.94
N ARG A 98 -4.52 12.95 11.82
CA ARG A 98 -5.94 12.81 11.47
C ARG A 98 -6.15 11.84 10.33
N VAL A 99 -7.34 11.25 10.29
CA VAL A 99 -7.80 10.53 9.10
C VAL A 99 -7.82 11.51 7.91
N GLY A 100 -7.24 11.11 6.79
CA GLY A 100 -7.07 11.95 5.60
C GLY A 100 -5.74 12.69 5.53
N ASP A 101 -4.93 12.71 6.60
CA ASP A 101 -3.58 13.27 6.54
C ASP A 101 -2.66 12.41 5.67
N VAL A 102 -1.83 13.09 4.89
CA VAL A 102 -0.71 12.48 4.19
C VAL A 102 0.48 12.38 5.14
N VAL A 103 1.07 11.20 5.24
CA VAL A 103 2.20 10.90 6.11
C VAL A 103 3.34 10.22 5.36
N ARG A 104 4.53 10.29 5.93
CA ARG A 104 5.71 9.53 5.53
C ARG A 104 6.20 8.68 6.68
N HIS A 105 6.55 7.43 6.40
CA HIS A 105 7.19 6.56 7.37
C HIS A 105 8.66 6.98 7.55
N LYS A 106 9.10 7.28 8.78
CA LYS A 106 10.43 7.80 9.08
C LYS A 106 11.56 6.82 8.74
N ILE A 107 11.35 5.54 9.03
CA ILE A 107 12.37 4.49 8.81
C ILE A 107 12.35 3.98 7.37
N HIS A 108 11.20 3.47 6.90
CA HIS A 108 11.05 2.88 5.56
C HIS A 108 10.82 3.89 4.43
N GLY A 109 10.60 5.17 4.72
CA GLY A 109 10.56 6.27 3.74
C GLY A 109 9.33 6.35 2.84
N TYR A 110 8.42 5.37 2.86
CA TYR A 110 7.22 5.39 2.02
C TYR A 110 6.21 6.44 2.48
N ARG A 111 5.45 6.98 1.53
CA ARG A 111 4.33 7.88 1.78
C ARG A 111 3.01 7.12 1.82
N GLY A 112 2.04 7.67 2.53
CA GLY A 112 0.71 7.12 2.57
C GLY A 112 -0.32 8.10 3.13
N VAL A 113 -1.59 7.69 3.11
CA VAL A 113 -2.70 8.44 3.70
C VAL A 113 -3.32 7.63 4.84
N ILE A 114 -3.55 8.30 5.96
CA ILE A 114 -4.19 7.68 7.13
C ILE A 114 -5.67 7.44 6.83
N ILE A 115 -6.12 6.19 6.92
CA ILE A 115 -7.54 5.80 6.80
C ILE A 115 -8.20 5.49 8.14
N GLY A 116 -7.43 5.38 9.21
CA GLY A 116 -7.96 5.09 10.52
C GLY A 116 -6.88 5.15 11.58
N TRP A 117 -7.31 5.18 12.82
CA TRP A 117 -6.42 5.15 13.97
C TRP A 117 -7.08 4.39 15.11
N ASP A 118 -6.26 3.77 15.95
CA ASP A 118 -6.64 3.24 17.25
C ASP A 118 -5.84 3.98 18.32
N GLU A 119 -6.49 4.34 19.44
CA GLU A 119 -5.84 5.07 20.54
C GLU A 119 -4.68 4.29 21.18
N LYS A 120 -4.80 2.97 21.15
CA LYS A 120 -3.82 1.97 21.55
C LYS A 120 -3.80 0.91 20.46
N ALA A 121 -2.69 0.19 20.30
CA ALA A 121 -2.58 -0.79 19.24
C ALA A 121 -3.63 -1.91 19.40
N VAL A 122 -4.55 -2.00 18.43
CA VAL A 122 -5.54 -3.08 18.34
C VAL A 122 -5.12 -4.01 17.20
N ALA A 123 -4.14 -4.89 17.47
CA ALA A 123 -3.70 -5.93 16.56
C ALA A 123 -3.47 -7.25 17.32
N PRO A 124 -3.46 -8.41 16.64
CA PRO A 124 -3.12 -9.68 17.29
C PRO A 124 -1.76 -9.60 17.96
N GLN A 125 -1.63 -10.13 19.19
CA GLN A 125 -0.38 -10.05 19.95
C GLN A 125 0.83 -10.61 19.17
N SER A 126 0.63 -11.72 18.46
CA SER A 126 1.67 -12.33 17.62
C SER A 126 2.18 -11.44 16.48
N TRP A 127 1.35 -10.48 16.02
CA TRP A 127 1.75 -9.48 15.04
C TRP A 127 2.50 -8.33 15.74
N LEU A 128 1.98 -7.84 16.87
CA LEU A 128 2.62 -6.79 17.67
C LEU A 128 4.03 -7.19 18.12
N ASP A 129 4.21 -8.42 18.59
CA ASP A 129 5.52 -8.91 19.05
C ASP A 129 6.58 -8.88 17.93
N LYS A 130 6.15 -9.07 16.67
CA LYS A 130 7.03 -9.02 15.49
C LYS A 130 7.29 -7.58 15.05
N THR A 131 6.23 -6.79 14.89
CA THR A 131 6.33 -5.44 14.30
C THR A 131 6.87 -4.42 15.30
N HIS A 132 6.45 -4.47 16.56
CA HIS A 132 6.90 -3.53 17.59
C HIS A 132 8.26 -3.89 18.19
N LYS A 133 8.91 -4.98 17.75
CA LYS A 133 10.28 -5.37 18.14
C LYS A 133 10.52 -5.35 19.67
N GLY A 134 9.49 -5.72 20.44
CA GLY A 134 9.52 -5.74 21.92
C GLY A 134 9.22 -4.41 22.63
N ARG A 135 8.94 -3.32 21.91
CA ARG A 135 8.51 -2.02 22.45
C ARG A 135 7.06 -2.10 22.94
N LYS A 136 6.84 -2.31 24.23
CA LYS A 136 5.49 -2.39 24.82
C LYS A 136 4.79 -1.03 24.88
N ASP A 137 5.56 0.04 25.03
CA ASP A 137 5.10 1.43 24.96
C ASP A 137 4.37 1.74 23.66
N TRP A 138 4.82 1.17 22.54
CA TRP A 138 4.18 1.32 21.23
C TRP A 138 2.77 0.71 21.15
N SER A 139 2.46 -0.24 22.02
CA SER A 139 1.09 -0.78 22.11
C SER A 139 0.15 0.12 22.91
N GLU A 140 0.69 0.99 23.77
CA GLU A 140 -0.10 1.91 24.61
C GLU A 140 -0.28 3.31 24.00
N MET A 141 0.25 3.53 22.79
CA MET A 141 0.15 4.80 22.07
C MET A 141 -0.62 4.64 20.75
N PRO A 142 -1.03 5.76 20.12
CA PRO A 142 -1.81 5.70 18.90
C PRO A 142 -1.09 4.97 17.77
N ASN A 143 -1.84 4.10 17.09
CA ASN A 143 -1.41 3.41 15.89
C ASN A 143 -2.37 3.72 14.75
N TYR A 144 -1.84 3.80 13.53
CA TYR A 144 -2.51 4.35 12.37
C TYR A 144 -2.55 3.34 11.24
N SER A 145 -3.71 3.22 10.62
CA SER A 145 -3.89 2.44 9.40
C SER A 145 -3.63 3.33 8.21
N VAL A 146 -2.61 2.98 7.41
CA VAL A 146 -2.08 3.82 6.34
C VAL A 146 -2.17 3.09 5.01
N ILE A 147 -2.81 3.72 4.02
CA ILE A 147 -2.70 3.28 2.62
C ILE A 147 -1.38 3.77 2.06
N ILE A 148 -0.53 2.86 1.57
CA ILE A 148 0.79 3.20 1.01
C ILE A 148 0.68 3.65 -0.45
N ASP A 149 1.48 4.64 -0.85
CA ASP A 149 1.61 5.05 -2.24
C ASP A 149 2.23 3.93 -3.10
N THR A 150 1.51 3.54 -4.14
CA THR A 150 1.95 2.55 -5.14
C THR A 150 3.18 2.97 -5.97
N ARG A 151 3.58 4.24 -5.90
CA ARG A 151 4.87 4.70 -6.45
C ARG A 151 6.04 4.33 -5.55
N ASP A 152 5.80 4.22 -4.25
CA ASP A 152 6.83 3.95 -3.24
C ASP A 152 6.94 2.44 -2.96
N ARG A 153 5.86 1.67 -3.18
CA ARG A 153 5.85 0.20 -3.14
C ARG A 153 5.27 -0.39 -4.42
N LEU A 154 5.96 -1.38 -5.00
CA LEU A 154 5.54 -2.02 -6.26
C LEU A 154 4.15 -2.66 -6.19
N ILE A 155 3.82 -3.20 -5.01
CA ILE A 155 2.56 -3.89 -4.71
C ILE A 155 1.70 -2.97 -3.84
N PRO A 156 0.43 -2.74 -4.18
CA PRO A 156 -0.48 -1.94 -3.35
C PRO A 156 -0.76 -2.63 -2.01
N GLN A 157 -0.55 -1.92 -0.90
CA GLN A 157 -0.49 -2.47 0.46
C GLN A 157 -1.06 -1.47 1.48
N LEU A 158 -1.52 -2.00 2.62
CA LEU A 158 -1.83 -1.25 3.83
C LEU A 158 -0.75 -1.49 4.87
N ALA A 159 -0.42 -0.48 5.67
CA ALA A 159 0.41 -0.62 6.86
C ALA A 159 -0.36 -0.24 8.12
N TYR A 160 0.02 -0.83 9.25
CA TYR A 160 -0.44 -0.42 10.57
C TYR A 160 0.76 0.07 11.37
N VAL A 161 0.81 1.37 11.64
CA VAL A 161 2.05 2.06 12.00
C VAL A 161 1.88 2.86 13.29
N VAL A 162 2.83 2.72 14.20
CA VAL A 162 2.87 3.51 15.44
C VAL A 162 3.13 4.99 15.18
N GLU A 163 2.50 5.89 15.95
CA GLU A 163 2.64 7.34 15.82
C GLU A 163 4.09 7.84 15.71
N GLU A 164 4.99 7.22 16.48
CA GLU A 164 6.40 7.60 16.52
C GLU A 164 7.12 7.36 15.18
N ASN A 165 6.67 6.40 14.38
CA ASN A 165 7.29 6.02 13.12
C ASN A 165 6.79 6.86 11.92
N ILE A 166 5.83 7.75 12.12
CA ILE A 166 5.27 8.61 11.05
C ILE A 166 5.48 10.10 11.31
N GLU A 167 5.49 10.84 10.22
CA GLU A 167 5.52 12.30 10.19
C GLU A 167 4.63 12.83 9.05
N LEU A 168 4.22 14.09 9.12
CA LEU A 168 3.43 14.70 8.05
C LEU A 168 4.23 14.71 6.75
N GLY A 169 3.59 14.22 5.69
CA GLY A 169 4.10 14.24 4.33
C GLY A 169 3.31 15.22 3.48
N GLU A 170 3.63 15.22 2.19
CA GLU A 170 2.99 16.08 1.21
C GLU A 170 2.73 15.32 -0.11
N GLY A 171 1.77 15.84 -0.87
CA GLY A 171 1.45 15.36 -2.21
C GLY A 171 0.40 14.26 -2.24
N ARG A 172 -0.25 14.14 -3.40
CA ARG A 172 -1.30 13.14 -3.64
C ARG A 172 -0.72 11.73 -3.60
N ILE A 173 -1.36 10.86 -2.82
CA ILE A 173 -1.10 9.42 -2.76
C ILE A 173 -1.85 8.70 -3.89
N PHE A 174 -1.19 7.74 -4.52
CA PHE A 174 -1.79 6.88 -5.55
C PHE A 174 -1.99 5.48 -5.01
N HIS A 175 -3.24 5.07 -4.84
CA HIS A 175 -3.59 3.71 -4.44
C HIS A 175 -5.06 3.40 -4.79
N PRO A 176 -5.39 2.19 -5.29
CA PRO A 176 -6.75 1.78 -5.67
C PRO A 176 -7.80 2.02 -4.59
N LEU A 177 -7.44 1.78 -3.33
CA LEU A 177 -8.36 1.90 -2.19
C LEU A 177 -8.72 3.33 -1.80
N ILE A 178 -7.95 4.35 -2.22
CA ILE A 178 -8.22 5.75 -1.84
C ILE A 178 -9.64 6.16 -2.22
N LYS A 179 -10.12 5.73 -3.39
CA LYS A 179 -11.46 6.03 -3.89
C LYS A 179 -12.59 5.49 -3.01
N ASN A 180 -12.31 4.51 -2.14
CA ASN A 180 -13.30 3.90 -1.25
C ASN A 180 -13.47 4.72 0.05
N TYR A 181 -12.41 5.39 0.51
CA TYR A 181 -12.40 6.15 1.77
C TYR A 181 -12.61 7.65 1.54
N PHE A 182 -12.03 8.20 0.47
CA PHE A 182 -11.97 9.65 0.25
C PHE A 182 -12.68 10.09 -1.04
N GLU A 183 -13.23 11.30 -1.02
CA GLU A 183 -13.94 11.92 -2.15
C GLU A 183 -13.11 12.97 -2.87
N ALA A 184 -12.26 13.70 -2.14
CA ALA A 184 -11.48 14.81 -2.67
C ALA A 184 -10.11 14.91 -1.98
N PHE A 185 -9.19 15.62 -2.62
CA PHE A 185 -7.87 15.96 -2.09
C PHE A 185 -7.58 17.42 -2.40
N ASP A 186 -7.32 18.21 -1.37
CA ASP A 186 -7.12 19.67 -1.49
C ASP A 186 -5.65 20.07 -1.78
N GLY A 187 -4.73 19.10 -1.83
CA GLY A 187 -3.30 19.32 -1.96
C GLY A 187 -2.50 18.93 -0.72
N LYS A 188 -3.15 18.87 0.45
CA LYS A 188 -2.54 18.53 1.74
C LYS A 188 -3.30 17.44 2.48
N HIS A 189 -4.63 17.47 2.45
CA HIS A 189 -5.51 16.60 3.23
C HIS A 189 -6.62 16.01 2.34
N TYR A 190 -7.04 14.79 2.65
CA TYR A 190 -8.12 14.10 1.96
C TYR A 190 -9.44 14.24 2.69
N THR A 191 -10.51 14.57 1.97
CA THR A 191 -11.85 14.63 2.53
C THR A 191 -12.47 13.24 2.55
N SER A 192 -12.85 12.76 3.74
CA SER A 192 -13.50 11.47 3.95
C SER A 192 -14.89 11.42 3.33
N ARG A 193 -15.25 10.27 2.76
CA ARG A 193 -16.61 9.98 2.29
C ARG A 193 -17.60 9.94 3.46
N PRO A 194 -18.92 10.11 3.19
CA PRO A 194 -19.93 10.15 4.24
C PRO A 194 -19.94 8.95 5.21
N TRP A 195 -19.69 7.73 4.71
CA TRP A 195 -19.64 6.54 5.57
C TRP A 195 -18.43 6.57 6.50
N HIS A 196 -17.28 7.04 6.01
CA HIS A 196 -16.02 7.07 6.75
C HIS A 196 -16.01 8.20 7.78
N LYS A 197 -16.62 9.33 7.44
CA LYS A 197 -16.90 10.43 8.37
C LYS A 197 -17.84 10.04 9.51
N LYS A 198 -18.71 9.04 9.35
CA LYS A 198 -19.50 8.51 10.48
C LYS A 198 -18.65 7.75 11.50
N VAL A 199 -17.55 7.15 11.05
CA VAL A 199 -16.60 6.44 11.92
C VAL A 199 -15.64 7.44 12.59
N TYR A 200 -15.18 8.45 11.85
CA TYR A 200 -14.26 9.49 12.33
C TYR A 200 -14.90 10.89 12.17
N PRO A 201 -15.88 11.26 13.01
CA PRO A 201 -16.67 12.48 12.81
C PRO A 201 -15.91 13.79 13.10
N ASN A 202 -14.85 13.72 13.90
CA ASN A 202 -14.07 14.87 14.37
C ASN A 202 -12.71 15.03 13.67
N ASP A 203 -12.42 14.18 12.69
CA ASP A 203 -11.19 14.22 11.89
C ASP A 203 -11.31 15.19 10.71
#